data_AF-A0AAU1YS99-F1
#
_entry.id   AF-A0AAU1YS99-F1
#
_cell.length_a   1.000
_cell.length_b   1.000
_cell.length_c   1.000
_cell.angle_alpha   90.00
_cell.angle_beta   90.00
_cell.angle_gamma   90.00
#
_symmetry.space_group_name_H-M   'P 1'
#
loop_
_entity.id
_entity.type
_entity.pdbx_description
1 polymer ?
#
loop_
_entity_poly.entity_id
_entity_poly.type
_entity_poly.pdbx_seq_one_letter_code
_entity_poly.pdbx_strand_id
1 'polypeptide(L)'
;MYLAATTLNGMFGEIQKILLGIGTTVAICSLLILGIRMLLSMKRGDGMREAFQGFGMIALAALIIGGATGLAGLLIDLGSQIGGGGTKT
;
A
#
# COMPACT_ATOMS: atom_id res chain seq x y z
N MET A 1 8.31 0.90 -31.23
CA MET A 1 8.04 1.78 -30.08
C MET A 1 6.85 1.28 -29.24
N TYR A 2 5.73 0.91 -29.87
CA TYR A 2 4.55 0.32 -29.18
C TYR A 2 4.88 -0.94 -28.35
N LEU A 3 5.69 -1.85 -28.90
CA LEU A 3 6.11 -3.08 -28.23
C LEU A 3 6.91 -2.83 -26.94
N ALA A 4 7.79 -1.82 -26.93
CA ALA A 4 8.58 -1.48 -25.76
C ALA A 4 7.72 -0.86 -24.65
N ALA A 5 6.75 -0.02 -25.00
CA ALA A 5 5.81 0.56 -24.05
C ALA A 5 4.88 -0.50 -23.42
N THR A 6 4.41 -1.47 -24.21
CA THR A 6 3.59 -2.58 -23.71
C THR A 6 4.38 -3.48 -22.75
N THR A 7 5.62 -3.81 -23.08
CA THR A 7 6.49 -4.61 -22.20
C THR A 7 6.82 -3.86 -20.90
N LEU A 8 7.13 -2.56 -20.98
CA LEU A 8 7.41 -1.74 -19.80
C LEU A 8 6.19 -1.68 -18.87
N ASN A 9 4.99 -1.49 -19.43
CA ASN A 9 3.76 -1.42 -18.65
C ASN A 9 3.40 -2.77 -18.02
N GLY A 10 3.66 -3.88 -18.71
CA GLY A 10 3.54 -5.23 -18.15
C GLY A 10 4.49 -5.47 -16.97
N MET A 11 5.75 -5.04 -17.09
CA MET A 11 6.73 -5.13 -16.01
C MET A 11 6.36 -4.26 -14.80
N PHE A 12 5.89 -3.02 -15.02
CA PHE A 12 5.41 -2.16 -13.94
C PHE A 12 4.18 -2.74 -13.24
N GLY A 13 3.26 -3.36 -13.99
CA GLY A 13 2.09 -4.02 -13.43
C GLY A 13 2.45 -5.22 -12.53
N GLU A 14 3.43 -6.04 -12.93
CA GLU A 14 3.92 -7.12 -12.07
C GLU A 14 4.64 -6.60 -10.83
N ILE A 15 5.51 -5.60 -10.98
CA ILE A 15 6.19 -4.96 -9.84
C ILE A 15 5.16 -4.40 -8.86
N GLN A 16 4.12 -3.72 -9.35
CA GLN A 16 3.05 -3.20 -8.51
C GLN A 16 2.32 -4.31 -7.77
N LYS A 17 1.98 -5.42 -8.43
CA LYS A 17 1.33 -6.57 -7.78
C LYS A 17 2.20 -7.17 -6.67
N ILE A 18 3.49 -7.37 -6.94
CA ILE A 18 4.44 -7.91 -5.97
C ILE A 18 4.59 -6.94 -4.79
N LEU A 19 4.74 -5.64 -5.08
CA LEU A 19 4.92 -4.62 -4.04
C LEU A 19 3.68 -4.45 -3.17
N LEU A 20 2.48 -4.53 -3.75
CA LEU A 20 1.22 -4.58 -3.00
C LEU A 20 1.13 -5.83 -2.12
N GLY A 21 1.43 -7.01 -2.67
CA GLY A 21 1.40 -8.27 -1.92
C GLY A 21 2.37 -8.30 -0.74
N ILE A 22 3.62 -7.89 -0.98
CA ILE A 22 4.65 -7.77 0.07
C ILE A 22 4.23 -6.69 1.07
N GLY A 23 3.76 -5.53 0.60
CA GLY A 23 3.29 -4.43 1.44
C GLY A 23 2.17 -4.85 2.38
N THR A 24 1.16 -5.57 1.89
CA THR A 24 0.08 -6.12 2.72
C THR A 24 0.58 -7.13 3.73
N THR A 25 1.51 -8.01 3.35
CA THR A 25 2.08 -9.01 4.27
C THR A 25 2.86 -8.33 5.39
N VAL A 26 3.69 -7.34 5.07
CA VAL A 26 4.43 -6.54 6.06
C VAL A 26 3.49 -5.77 6.97
N ALA A 27 2.40 -5.22 6.44
CA ALA A 27 1.39 -4.53 7.24
C ALA A 27 0.68 -5.48 8.24
N ILE A 28 0.39 -6.71 7.83
CA ILE A 28 -0.19 -7.73 8.72
C ILE A 28 0.83 -8.13 9.81
N CYS A 29 2.08 -8.37 9.43
CA CYS A 29 3.15 -8.69 10.38
C CYS A 29 3.37 -7.57 11.40
N SER A 30 3.34 -6.30 10.97
CA SER A 30 3.50 -5.17 11.88
C SER A 30 2.33 -5.04 12.86
N LEU A 31 1.09 -5.30 12.41
CA LEU A 31 -0.09 -5.38 13.28
C LEU A 31 0.03 -6.50 14.32
N LEU A 32 0.52 -7.68 13.94
CA LEU A 32 0.74 -8.79 14.87
C LEU A 32 1.78 -8.45 15.93
N ILE A 33 2.92 -7.88 15.53
CA ILE A 33 3.98 -7.44 16.46
C ILE A 33 3.44 -6.39 17.43
N LEU A 34 2.61 -5.47 16.95
CA LEU A 34 1.95 -4.45 17.77
C LEU A 34 0.97 -5.06 18.77
N GLY A 35 0.10 -5.98 18.34
CA GLY A 35 -0.83 -6.68 19.23
C GLY A 35 -0.11 -7.42 20.34
N ILE A 36 0.99 -8.09 20.01
CA ILE A 36 1.85 -8.77 21.00
C ILE A 36 2.50 -7.75 21.94
N ARG A 37 3.03 -6.63 21.42
CA ARG A 37 3.62 -5.56 22.26
C ARG A 37 2.59 -4.96 23.22
N MET A 38 1.37 -4.71 22.76
CA MET A 38 0.29 -4.19 23.60
C MET A 38 -0.08 -5.16 24.74
N LEU A 39 -0.20 -6.45 24.44
CA LEU A 39 -0.46 -7.49 25.46
C LEU A 39 0.65 -7.56 26.51
N LEU A 40 1.92 -7.41 26.11
CA LEU A 40 3.07 -7.41 27.02
C LEU A 40 3.13 -6.13 27.86
N SER A 41 2.85 -4.95 27.27
CA SER A 41 2.82 -3.68 27.99
C SER A 41 1.70 -3.61 29.02
N MET A 42 0.51 -4.16 28.74
CA MET A 42 -0.59 -4.24 29.72
C MET A 42 -0.19 -5.07 30.95
N LYS A 43 0.62 -6.11 30.78
CA LYS A 43 1.11 -6.94 31.88
C LYS A 43 2.18 -6.24 32.75
N ARG A 44 2.87 -5.22 32.23
CA ARG A 44 3.99 -4.54 32.90
C ARG A 44 3.63 -3.19 33.54
N GLY A 45 2.41 -2.70 33.39
CA GLY A 45 1.95 -1.46 34.04
C GLY A 45 2.50 -0.16 33.44
N ASP A 46 3.63 -0.23 32.73
CA ASP A 46 4.23 0.88 31.99
C ASP A 46 4.12 0.66 30.47
N GLY A 47 3.67 1.70 29.75
CA GLY A 47 4.00 1.82 28.32
C GLY A 47 2.83 1.77 27.32
N MET A 48 1.57 1.92 27.74
CA MET A 48 0.48 2.10 26.76
C MET A 48 0.74 3.33 25.86
N ARG A 49 1.30 4.40 26.43
CA ARG A 49 1.56 5.67 25.72
C ARG A 49 2.69 5.57 24.69
N GLU A 50 3.76 4.82 24.97
CA GLU A 50 4.86 4.59 24.01
C GLU A 50 4.48 3.63 22.88
N ALA A 51 3.70 2.57 23.18
CA ALA A 51 3.20 1.64 22.17
C ALA A 51 2.23 2.34 21.19
N PHE A 52 1.41 3.27 21.67
CA PHE A 52 0.50 4.06 20.84
C PHE A 52 1.21 5.14 19.99
N GLN A 53 2.32 5.72 20.47
CA GLN A 53 3.10 6.67 19.67
C GLN A 53 3.78 6.00 18.47
N GLY A 54 4.31 4.79 18.65
CA GLY A 54 4.81 3.96 17.55
C GLY A 54 3.71 3.52 16.59
N PHE A 55 2.53 3.17 17.12
CA PHE A 55 1.35 2.80 16.32
C PHE A 55 0.87 3.93 15.41
N GLY A 56 0.76 5.16 15.93
CA GLY A 56 0.26 6.31 15.17
C GLY A 56 1.09 6.58 13.92
N MET A 57 2.41 6.45 14.00
CA MET A 57 3.32 6.67 12.88
C MET A 57 3.24 5.55 11.83
N ILE A 58 3.14 4.29 12.26
CA ILE A 58 3.05 3.14 11.34
C ILE A 58 1.69 3.14 10.62
N ALA A 59 0.60 3.39 11.34
CA ALA A 59 -0.73 3.48 10.76
C ALA A 59 -0.84 4.66 9.77
N LEU A 60 -0.26 5.80 10.10
CA LEU A 60 -0.22 6.97 9.20
C LEU A 60 0.61 6.69 7.93
N ALA A 61 1.75 6.02 8.06
CA ALA A 61 2.56 5.61 6.91
C ALA A 61 1.80 4.62 6.00
N ALA A 62 1.15 3.61 6.59
CA ALA A 62 0.34 2.66 5.85
C ALA A 62 -0.85 3.33 5.15
N LEU A 63 -1.50 4.30 5.79
CA LEU A 63 -2.60 5.08 5.23
C LEU A 63 -2.16 5.97 4.06
N ILE A 64 -0.98 6.61 4.15
CA ILE A 64 -0.42 7.40 3.05
C ILE A 64 -0.08 6.51 1.84
N ILE A 65 0.57 5.36 2.07
CA ILE A 65 0.93 4.43 0.99
C ILE A 65 -0.32 3.82 0.36
N GLY A 66 -1.28 3.35 1.17
CA GLY A 66 -2.54 2.80 0.68
C GLY A 66 -3.38 3.84 -0.06
N GLY A 67 -3.47 5.06 0.47
CA GLY A 67 -4.18 6.18 -0.13
C GLY A 67 -3.57 6.60 -1.48
N ALA A 68 -2.24 6.73 -1.55
CA ALA A 68 -1.56 7.04 -2.80
C ALA A 68 -1.74 5.94 -3.86
N THR A 69 -1.71 4.67 -3.43
CA THR A 69 -1.93 3.51 -4.32
C THR A 69 -3.36 3.49 -4.87
N GLY A 70 -4.36 3.76 -4.03
CA GLY A 70 -5.76 3.85 -4.44
C GLY A 70 -6.02 5.01 -5.41
N LEU A 71 -5.47 6.19 -5.12
CA LEU A 71 -5.60 7.36 -5.99
C LEU A 71 -4.88 7.16 -7.33
N ALA A 72 -3.71 6.51 -7.34
CA ALA A 72 -3.01 6.15 -8.57
C ALA A 72 -3.85 5.18 -9.43
N GLY A 73 -4.49 4.18 -8.81
CA GLY A 73 -5.39 3.26 -9.51
C GLY A 73 -6.58 3.99 -10.16
N LEU A 74 -7.21 4.92 -9.43
CA LEU A 74 -8.31 5.72 -9.95
C LEU A 74 -7.88 6.64 -11.11
N LEU A 75 -6.70 7.26 -11.03
CA LEU A 75 -6.16 8.11 -12.10
C LEU A 75 -5.81 7.30 -13.35
N ILE A 76 -5.29 6.07 -13.18
CA ILE A 76 -5.03 5.15 -14.29
C ILE A 76 -6.34 4.73 -14.97
N ASP A 77 -7.38 4.42 -14.19
CA ASP A 77 -8.69 4.02 -14.72
C ASP A 77 -9.38 5.16 -15.49
N LEU A 78 -9.33 6.38 -14.94
CA LEU A 78 -9.78 7.61 -15.61
C LEU A 78 -8.99 7.88 -16.90
N GLY A 79 -7.66 7.75 -16.85
CA GLY A 79 -6.80 7.89 -18.03
C GLY A 79 -7.07 6.84 -19.10
N SER A 80 -7.43 5.62 -18.71
CA SER A 80 -7.82 4.55 -19.64
C SER A 80 -9.17 4.83 -20.30
N GLN A 81 -10.17 5.30 -19.55
CA GLN A 81 -11.48 5.67 -20.10
C GLN A 81 -11.38 6.87 -21.05
N ILE A 82 -10.56 7.87 -20.72
CA ILE A 82 -10.39 9.08 -21.55
C ILE A 82 -9.49 8.79 -22.77
N GLY A 83 -8.43 7.97 -22.61
CA GLY A 83 -7.48 7.64 -23.68
C GLY A 83 -7.91 6.52 -24.63
N GLY A 84 -8.84 5.64 -24.22
CA GLY A 84 -9.34 4.52 -25.03
C GLY A 84 -10.54 4.86 -25.93
N GLY A 85 -11.13 6.04 -25.81
CA GLY A 85 -12.29 6.49 -26.59
C GLY A 85 -11.99 6.96 -28.02
N GLY A 86 -10.73 6.93 -28.47
CA GLY A 86 -10.29 7.59 -29.71
C GLY A 86 -9.95 6.69 -30.92
N THR A 87 -10.06 5.36 -30.84
CA THR A 87 -9.65 4.46 -31.95
C THR A 87 -10.76 3.51 -32.41
N LYS A 88 -11.94 4.09 -32.67
CA LYS A 88 -12.94 3.49 -33.57
C LYS A 88 -13.26 4.43 -34.73
N THR A 89 -12.29 4.59 -35.64
CA THR A 89 -12.48 4.92 -37.06
C THR A 89 -11.25 4.48 -37.82
#